data_AF-A0A7C5J024-F1
#
_entry.id   AF-A0A7C5J024-F1
#
_cell.length_a   1.000
_cell.length_b   1.000
_cell.length_c   1.000
_cell.angle_alpha   90.00
_cell.angle_beta   90.00
_cell.angle_gamma   90.00
#
_symmetry.space_group_name_H-M   'P 1'
#
loop_
_entity.id
_entity.type
_entity.pdbx_description
1 polymer ?
#
loop_
_entity_poly.entity_id
_entity_poly.type
_entity_poly.pdbx_seq_one_letter_code
_entity_poly.pdbx_strand_id
1 'polypeptide(L)'
;MPTAMFQAIANAAFLILAGVLWRWLKPFGTDASQMRRSLTSLVYGFLLPALVLLVLWRAPLGVAALQVAFVAAACVLGGLGLAWAWFRWQGTPPRALGTVLLAAGWGNFTYLGLPVLEGALGGWARSVAIQFDLFAATPLLLTLGILLASRLGG
;
A
#
# COMPACT_ATOMS: atom_id res chain seq x y z
N MET A 1 -8.47 -17.35 -13.99
CA MET A 1 -7.68 -16.11 -13.81
C MET A 1 -8.44 -15.05 -12.99
N PRO A 2 -9.73 -14.72 -13.23
CA PRO A 2 -10.46 -13.78 -12.36
C PRO A 2 -10.76 -14.34 -10.96
N THR A 3 -11.04 -15.64 -10.85
CA THR A 3 -11.43 -16.30 -9.60
C THR A 3 -10.38 -16.20 -8.49
N ALA A 4 -9.09 -16.33 -8.85
CA ALA A 4 -7.98 -16.22 -7.90
C ALA A 4 -7.85 -14.80 -7.34
N MET A 5 -8.04 -13.78 -8.18
CA MET A 5 -8.06 -12.38 -7.74
C MET A 5 -9.23 -12.12 -6.78
N PHE A 6 -10.45 -12.58 -7.09
CA PHE A 6 -11.60 -12.44 -6.21
C PHE A 6 -11.40 -13.16 -4.87
N GLN A 7 -10.74 -14.32 -4.89
CA GLN A 7 -10.38 -15.05 -3.67
C GLN A 7 -9.37 -14.27 -2.82
N ALA A 8 -8.37 -13.63 -3.43
CA ALA A 8 -7.44 -12.76 -2.70
C ALA A 8 -8.16 -11.60 -1.99
N ILE A 9 -9.09 -10.94 -2.69
CA ILE A 9 -9.90 -9.85 -2.12
C ILE A 9 -10.80 -10.38 -1.00
N ALA A 10 -11.45 -11.53 -1.20
CA ALA A 10 -12.28 -12.16 -0.18
C ALA A 10 -11.49 -12.54 1.07
N ASN A 11 -10.27 -13.07 0.92
CA ASN A 11 -9.38 -13.37 2.04
C ASN A 11 -9.00 -12.11 2.82
N ALA A 12 -8.66 -11.02 2.11
CA ALA A 12 -8.37 -9.74 2.75
C ALA A 12 -9.59 -9.20 3.51
N ALA A 13 -10.79 -9.26 2.91
CA ALA A 13 -12.04 -8.87 3.56
C ALA A 13 -12.33 -9.72 4.81
N PHE A 14 -12.14 -11.04 4.73
CA PHE A 14 -12.31 -11.94 5.86
C PHE A 14 -11.34 -11.62 7.00
N LEU A 15 -10.08 -11.34 6.71
CA LEU A 15 -9.09 -10.94 7.72
C LEU A 15 -9.46 -9.62 8.39
N ILE A 16 -9.96 -8.64 7.62
CA ILE A 16 -10.46 -7.37 8.17
C ILE A 16 -11.65 -7.63 9.11
N LEU A 17 -12.62 -8.44 8.68
CA LEU A 17 -13.78 -8.83 9.50
C LEU A 17 -13.37 -9.55 10.77
N ALA A 18 -12.42 -10.50 10.69
CA ALA A 18 -11.87 -11.20 11.84
C ALA A 18 -11.20 -10.22 12.82
N GLY A 19 -10.45 -9.25 12.32
CA GLY A 19 -9.85 -8.18 13.13
C GLY A 19 -10.89 -7.28 13.81
N VAL A 20 -11.99 -6.94 13.11
CA VAL A 20 -13.11 -6.20 13.69
C VAL A 20 -13.79 -7.02 14.79
N LEU A 21 -14.07 -8.29 14.53
CA LEU A 21 -14.72 -9.20 15.48
C LEU A 21 -13.84 -9.45 16.72
N TRP A 22 -12.51 -9.47 16.57
CA TRP A 22 -11.56 -9.58 17.68
C TRP A 22 -11.72 -8.45 18.69
N ARG A 23 -12.09 -7.24 18.24
CA ARG A 23 -12.33 -6.09 19.14
C ARG A 23 -13.51 -6.34 20.09
N TRP A 24 -14.46 -7.18 19.67
CA TRP A 24 -15.67 -7.49 20.44
C TRP A 24 -15.48 -8.75 21.28
N LEU A 25 -14.96 -9.82 20.68
CA LEU A 25 -14.82 -11.12 21.35
C LEU A 25 -13.64 -11.18 22.33
N LYS A 26 -12.62 -10.32 22.15
CA LYS A 26 -11.36 -10.31 22.94
C LYS A 26 -10.83 -11.72 23.25
N PRO A 27 -10.66 -12.57 22.22
CA PRO A 27 -10.26 -13.95 22.46
C PRO A 27 -8.89 -13.98 23.14
N PHE A 28 -8.70 -14.98 24.01
CA PHE A 28 -7.50 -15.15 24.84
C PHE A 28 -7.23 -14.00 25.82
N GLY A 29 -8.23 -13.15 26.10
CA GLY A 29 -8.09 -11.99 27.00
C GLY A 29 -7.17 -10.90 26.44
N THR A 30 -6.77 -11.01 25.17
CA THR A 30 -5.87 -10.04 24.53
C THR A 30 -6.67 -8.89 23.92
N ASP A 31 -6.27 -7.67 24.26
CA ASP A 31 -6.86 -6.50 23.60
C ASP A 31 -6.41 -6.42 22.14
N ALA A 32 -7.28 -5.93 21.27
CA ALA A 32 -7.00 -5.81 19.84
C ALA A 32 -5.79 -4.89 19.58
N SER A 33 -5.54 -3.91 20.47
CA SER A 33 -4.38 -3.03 20.38
C SER A 33 -3.05 -3.77 20.58
N GLN A 34 -3.00 -4.71 21.54
CA GLN A 34 -1.82 -5.51 21.82
C GLN A 34 -1.56 -6.49 20.67
N MET A 35 -2.61 -7.17 20.19
CA MET A 35 -2.50 -8.08 19.05
C MET A 35 -2.02 -7.35 17.79
N ARG A 36 -2.61 -6.18 17.48
CA ARG A 36 -2.17 -5.33 16.36
C ARG A 36 -0.68 -4.99 16.49
N ARG A 37 -0.23 -4.57 17.68
CA ARG A 37 1.18 -4.20 17.90
C ARG A 37 2.11 -5.38 17.63
N SER A 38 1.82 -6.54 18.20
CA SER A 38 2.64 -7.75 17.99
C SER A 38 2.70 -8.16 16.52
N LEU A 39 1.55 -8.19 15.83
CA LEU A 39 1.49 -8.51 14.40
C LEU A 39 2.24 -7.48 13.56
N THR A 40 2.04 -6.19 13.80
CA THR A 40 2.71 -5.11 13.07
C THR A 40 4.22 -5.14 13.28
N SER A 41 4.70 -5.39 14.50
CA SER A 41 6.14 -5.54 14.79
C SER A 41 6.75 -6.75 14.07
N LEU A 42 6.06 -7.88 14.07
CA LEU A 42 6.51 -9.08 13.35
C LEU A 42 6.53 -8.85 11.83
N VAL A 43 5.48 -8.21 11.31
CA VAL A 43 5.33 -7.92 9.88
C VAL A 43 6.42 -6.97 9.42
N TYR A 44 6.52 -5.78 10.02
CA TYR A 44 7.51 -4.78 9.60
C TYR A 44 8.94 -5.14 9.98
N GLY A 45 9.16 -5.81 11.12
CA GLY A 45 10.49 -6.15 11.59
C GLY A 45 11.11 -7.36 10.90
N PHE A 46 10.30 -8.30 10.42
CA PHE A 46 10.81 -9.58 9.90
C PHE A 46 10.17 -10.04 8.58
N LEU A 47 8.84 -10.18 8.54
CA LEU A 47 8.18 -10.78 7.36
C LEU A 47 8.32 -9.94 6.09
N LEU A 48 8.11 -8.62 6.19
CA LEU A 48 8.23 -7.71 5.05
C LEU A 48 9.67 -7.63 4.52
N PRO A 49 10.69 -7.41 5.37
CA PRO A 49 12.08 -7.47 4.93
C PRO A 49 12.43 -8.81 4.25
N ALA A 50 11.98 -9.93 4.81
CA ALA A 50 12.19 -11.25 4.22
C ALA A 50 11.50 -11.39 2.86
N LEU A 51 10.26 -10.90 2.72
CA LEU A 51 9.52 -10.90 1.45
C LEU A 51 10.21 -10.04 0.39
N VAL A 52 10.65 -8.84 0.76
CA VAL A 52 11.37 -7.94 -0.14
C VAL A 52 12.65 -8.59 -0.65
N LEU A 53 13.44 -9.17 0.25
CA LEU A 53 14.64 -9.93 -0.13
C LEU A 53 14.29 -11.10 -1.05
N LEU A 54 13.30 -11.91 -0.70
CA LEU A 54 12.88 -13.06 -1.49
C LEU A 54 12.48 -12.68 -2.93
N VAL A 55 11.73 -11.59 -3.09
CA VAL A 55 11.20 -11.16 -4.39
C VAL A 55 12.27 -10.44 -5.20
N LEU A 56 13.01 -9.49 -4.60
CA LEU A 56 14.03 -8.73 -5.32
C LEU A 56 15.27 -9.55 -5.66
N TRP A 57 15.64 -10.55 -4.84
CA TRP A 57 16.77 -11.43 -5.13
C TRP A 57 16.59 -12.21 -6.44
N ARG A 58 15.34 -12.48 -6.82
CA ARG A 58 14.99 -13.21 -8.05
C ARG A 58 14.60 -12.27 -9.19
N ALA A 59 14.48 -10.97 -8.93
CA ALA A 59 14.04 -10.00 -9.92
C ALA A 59 15.23 -9.49 -10.74
N PRO A 60 15.14 -9.45 -12.08
CA PRO A 60 16.17 -8.82 -12.90
C PRO A 60 16.15 -7.31 -12.67
N LEU A 61 17.12 -6.81 -11.91
CA LEU A 61 17.33 -5.39 -11.67
C LEU A 61 18.04 -4.79 -12.90
N GLY A 62 17.24 -4.40 -13.89
CA GLY A 62 17.71 -3.78 -15.13
C GLY A 62 16.79 -2.66 -15.60
N VAL A 63 16.79 -2.37 -16.90
CA VAL A 63 15.96 -1.30 -17.49
C VAL A 63 14.47 -1.48 -17.18
N ALA A 64 13.99 -2.72 -17.10
CA ALA A 64 12.60 -3.03 -16.72
C ALA A 64 12.23 -2.49 -15.32
N ALA A 65 13.15 -2.54 -14.35
CA ALA A 65 12.93 -2.02 -13.01
C ALA A 65 12.76 -0.49 -13.02
N LEU A 66 13.55 0.20 -13.84
CA LEU A 66 13.45 1.64 -14.03
C LEU A 66 12.13 2.03 -14.71
N GLN A 67 11.68 1.23 -15.69
CA GLN A 67 10.38 1.41 -16.32
C GLN A 67 9.24 1.25 -15.31
N VAL A 68 9.30 0.22 -14.45
CA VAL A 68 8.31 0.04 -13.38
C VAL A 68 8.32 1.24 -12.43
N ALA A 69 9.49 1.71 -12.00
CA ALA A 69 9.60 2.88 -11.14
C ALA A 69 9.02 4.15 -11.79
N PHE A 70 9.30 4.39 -13.07
CA PHE A 70 8.78 5.54 -13.81
C PHE A 70 7.25 5.50 -13.96
N VAL A 71 6.72 4.35 -14.38
CA VAL A 71 5.26 4.15 -14.50
C VAL A 71 4.60 4.31 -13.14
N ALA A 72 5.18 3.75 -12.08
CA ALA A 72 4.68 3.87 -10.73
C ALA A 72 4.64 5.33 -10.25
N ALA A 73 5.73 6.07 -10.45
CA ALA A 73 5.80 7.48 -10.12
C ALA A 73 4.76 8.29 -10.91
N ALA A 74 4.61 8.03 -12.21
CA ALA A 74 3.61 8.69 -13.04
C ALA A 74 2.18 8.41 -12.56
N CYS A 75 1.87 7.17 -12.17
CA CYS A 75 0.56 6.80 -11.60
C CYS A 75 0.28 7.53 -10.29
N VAL A 76 1.24 7.57 -9.37
CA VAL A 76 1.08 8.24 -8.06
C VAL A 76 0.95 9.75 -8.25
N LEU A 77 1.85 10.37 -9.02
CA LEU A 77 1.82 11.81 -9.27
C LEU A 77 0.58 12.24 -10.07
N GLY A 78 0.18 11.45 -11.06
CA GLY A 78 -1.04 11.68 -11.84
C GLY A 78 -2.28 11.60 -10.96
N GLY A 79 -2.39 10.55 -10.13
CA GLY A 79 -3.49 10.39 -9.18
C GLY A 79 -3.57 11.52 -8.15
N LEU A 80 -2.42 11.91 -7.58
CA LEU A 80 -2.32 13.05 -6.67
C LEU A 80 -2.69 14.37 -7.36
N GLY A 81 -2.23 14.59 -8.60
CA GLY A 81 -2.56 15.79 -9.36
C GLY A 81 -4.05 15.91 -9.67
N LEU A 82 -4.68 14.81 -10.09
CA LEU A 82 -6.13 14.76 -10.33
C LEU A 82 -6.93 14.98 -9.04
N ALA A 83 -6.57 14.30 -7.96
CA ALA A 83 -7.22 14.49 -6.66
C ALA A 83 -7.05 15.94 -6.17
N TRP A 84 -5.85 16.50 -6.28
CA TRP A 84 -5.57 17.87 -5.87
C TRP A 84 -6.41 18.85 -6.68
N ALA A 85 -6.44 18.74 -8.02
CA ALA A 85 -7.22 19.61 -8.88
C ALA A 85 -8.71 19.55 -8.53
N TRP A 86 -9.25 18.34 -8.34
CA TRP A 86 -10.65 18.12 -7.99
C TRP A 86 -11.04 18.74 -6.65
N PHE A 87 -10.31 18.41 -5.58
CA PHE A 87 -10.63 18.91 -4.24
C PHE A 87 -10.34 20.40 -4.09
N ARG A 88 -9.38 20.93 -4.84
CA ARG A 88 -9.11 22.37 -4.87
C ARG A 88 -10.21 23.14 -5.60
N TRP A 89 -10.77 22.58 -6.67
CA TRP A 89 -11.93 23.14 -7.37
C TRP A 89 -13.18 23.18 -6.48
N GLN A 90 -13.39 22.17 -5.63
CA GLN A 90 -14.47 22.16 -4.64
C GLN A 90 -14.25 23.11 -3.44
N GLY A 91 -13.13 23.85 -3.38
CA GLY A 91 -12.85 24.77 -2.28
C GLY A 91 -12.52 24.08 -0.96
N THR A 92 -12.05 22.84 -0.99
CA THR A 92 -11.74 22.05 0.21
C THR A 92 -10.69 22.76 1.07
N PRO A 93 -10.89 22.86 2.41
CA PRO A 93 -9.92 23.51 3.29
C PRO A 93 -8.57 22.76 3.29
N PRO A 94 -7.44 23.46 3.50
CA PRO A 94 -6.10 22.89 3.33
C PRO A 94 -5.85 21.59 4.10
N ARG A 95 -6.27 21.49 5.37
CA ARG A 95 -6.08 20.28 6.20
C ARG A 95 -6.83 19.06 5.67
N ALA A 96 -8.06 19.26 5.22
CA ALA A 96 -8.85 18.18 4.63
C ALA A 96 -8.25 17.76 3.28
N LEU A 97 -7.78 18.72 2.48
CA LEU A 97 -7.08 18.45 1.23
C LEU A 97 -5.81 17.61 1.48
N GLY A 98 -4.96 18.01 2.42
CA GLY A 98 -3.74 17.27 2.77
C GLY A 98 -4.04 15.85 3.23
N THR A 99 -5.02 15.68 4.12
CA THR A 99 -5.47 14.36 4.61
C THR A 99 -5.93 13.46 3.45
N VAL A 100 -6.76 13.98 2.55
CA VAL A 100 -7.28 13.20 1.42
C VAL A 100 -6.18 12.84 0.42
N LEU A 101 -5.26 13.77 0.14
CA LEU A 101 -4.12 13.50 -0.74
C LEU A 101 -3.20 12.44 -0.16
N LEU A 102 -2.90 12.48 1.14
CA LEU A 102 -2.11 11.45 1.81
C LEU A 102 -2.83 10.09 1.79
N ALA A 103 -4.14 10.07 2.06
CA ALA A 103 -4.93 8.84 2.06
C ALA A 103 -5.07 8.22 0.66
N ALA A 104 -5.20 9.05 -0.39
CA ALA A 104 -5.39 8.58 -1.76
C ALA A 104 -4.08 8.28 -2.50
N GLY A 105 -2.99 8.99 -2.18
CA GLY A 105 -1.73 8.91 -2.90
C GLY A 105 -0.96 7.61 -2.66
N TRP A 106 -1.09 7.02 -1.46
CA TRP A 106 -0.34 5.84 -1.06
C TRP A 106 -1.26 4.68 -0.76
N GLY A 107 -1.50 3.89 -1.80
CA GLY A 107 -2.29 2.68 -1.75
C GLY A 107 -1.55 1.50 -1.13
N ASN A 108 -2.28 0.41 -0.94
CA ASN A 108 -1.73 -0.84 -0.41
C ASN A 108 -1.14 -1.71 -1.53
N PHE A 109 -0.04 -1.24 -2.15
CA PHE A 109 0.58 -1.91 -3.29
C PHE A 109 1.21 -3.25 -2.91
N THR A 110 1.87 -3.33 -1.75
CA THR A 110 2.53 -4.57 -1.31
C THR A 110 1.59 -5.59 -0.68
N TYR A 111 0.73 -5.22 0.28
CA TYR A 111 -0.05 -6.23 1.01
C TYR A 111 -1.28 -6.73 0.25
N LEU A 112 -2.04 -5.81 -0.33
CA LEU A 112 -3.24 -6.16 -1.10
C LEU A 112 -2.93 -6.25 -2.59
N GLY A 113 -2.08 -5.36 -3.11
CA GLY A 113 -1.71 -5.37 -4.51
C GLY A 113 -0.98 -6.65 -4.94
N LEU A 114 -0.06 -7.20 -4.14
CA LEU A 114 0.65 -8.43 -4.49
C LEU A 114 -0.28 -9.63 -4.74
N PRO A 115 -1.15 -10.05 -3.80
CA PRO A 115 -2.02 -11.21 -4.04
C PRO A 115 -3.08 -10.95 -5.12
N VAL A 116 -3.54 -9.70 -5.29
CA VAL A 116 -4.47 -9.32 -6.36
C VAL A 116 -3.80 -9.39 -7.73
N LEU A 117 -2.60 -8.80 -7.88
CA LEU A 117 -1.84 -8.82 -9.12
C LEU A 117 -1.34 -10.23 -9.46
N GLU A 118 -0.89 -11.01 -8.48
CA GLU A 118 -0.53 -12.41 -8.70
C GLU A 118 -1.74 -13.24 -9.13
N GLY A 119 -2.90 -13.04 -8.50
CA GLY A 119 -4.13 -13.72 -8.88
C GLY A 119 -4.63 -13.35 -10.29
N ALA A 120 -4.49 -12.09 -10.68
CA ALA A 120 -4.98 -11.58 -11.97
C ALA A 120 -4.00 -11.85 -13.13
N LEU A 121 -2.70 -11.65 -12.91
CA LEU A 121 -1.67 -11.61 -13.94
C LEU A 121 -0.64 -12.74 -13.83
N GLY A 122 -0.56 -13.44 -12.69
CA GLY A 122 0.37 -14.52 -12.43
C GLY A 122 1.62 -14.12 -11.66
N GLY A 123 2.50 -15.09 -11.40
CA GLY A 123 3.61 -14.97 -10.44
C GLY A 123 4.69 -13.92 -10.76
N TRP A 124 4.79 -13.47 -12.01
CA TRP A 124 5.72 -12.40 -12.42
C TRP A 124 5.31 -11.04 -11.86
N ALA A 125 4.01 -10.80 -11.66
CA ALA A 125 3.50 -9.50 -11.21
C ALA A 125 3.88 -9.19 -9.75
N ARG A 126 4.31 -10.19 -8.98
CA ARG A 126 4.85 -10.00 -7.63
C ARG A 126 6.06 -9.08 -7.60
N SER A 127 6.99 -9.26 -8.54
CA SER A 127 8.18 -8.42 -8.60
C SER A 127 7.82 -6.99 -8.98
N VAL A 128 6.82 -6.80 -9.85
CA VAL A 128 6.32 -5.48 -10.22
C VAL A 128 5.67 -4.78 -9.04
N ALA A 129 4.83 -5.46 -8.26
CA ALA A 129 4.18 -4.89 -7.09
C ALA A 129 5.20 -4.37 -6.05
N ILE A 130 6.22 -5.17 -5.75
CA ILE A 130 7.28 -4.80 -4.80
C ILE A 130 8.14 -3.65 -5.34
N GLN A 131 8.52 -3.69 -6.63
CA GLN A 131 9.31 -2.61 -7.24
C GLN A 131 8.53 -1.30 -7.34
N PHE A 132 7.23 -1.36 -7.64
CA PHE A 132 6.33 -0.20 -7.67
C PHE A 132 6.36 0.52 -6.31
N ASP A 133 6.23 -0.25 -5.24
CA ASP A 133 6.17 0.29 -3.89
C ASP A 133 7.54 0.82 -3.43
N LEU A 134 8.61 0.02 -3.58
CA LEU A 134 9.94 0.37 -3.09
C LEU A 134 10.66 1.43 -3.92
N PHE A 135 10.51 1.42 -5.25
CA PHE A 135 11.28 2.32 -6.12
C PHE A 135 10.56 3.64 -6.40
N ALA A 136 9.24 3.70 -6.23
CA ALA A 136 8.48 4.92 -6.49
C ALA A 136 7.62 5.36 -5.30
N ALA A 137 6.66 4.52 -4.87
CA ALA A 137 5.67 4.97 -3.89
C ALA A 137 6.32 5.36 -2.55
N THR A 138 7.21 4.54 -2.01
CA THR A 138 7.89 4.79 -0.73
C THR A 138 8.82 6.02 -0.80
N PRO A 139 9.72 6.17 -1.78
CA PRO A 139 10.49 7.41 -1.94
C PRO A 139 9.62 8.66 -2.10
N LEU A 140 8.52 8.57 -2.85
CA LEU A 140 7.57 9.68 -3.00
C LEU A 140 6.84 9.99 -1.68
N LEU A 141 6.50 8.97 -0.87
CA LEU A 141 5.89 9.16 0.45
C LEU A 141 6.84 9.94 1.36
N LEU A 142 8.08 9.48 1.43
CA LEU A 142 9.11 10.04 2.28
C LEU A 142 9.63 11.42 1.80
N THR A 143 9.19 11.88 0.63
CA THR A 143 9.54 13.19 0.09
C THR A 143 8.28 14.07 -0.06
N LEU A 144 7.51 13.84 -1.12
CA LEU A 144 6.30 14.59 -1.42
C LEU A 144 5.21 14.38 -0.36
N GLY A 145 5.04 13.16 0.15
CA GLY A 145 4.07 12.91 1.23
C GLY A 145 4.38 13.72 2.48
N ILE A 146 5.62 13.71 2.94
CA ILE A 146 6.07 14.56 4.07
C ILE A 146 5.89 16.05 3.77
N LEU A 147 6.19 16.49 2.53
CA LEU A 147 5.98 17.87 2.12
C LEU A 147 4.49 18.27 2.15
N LEU A 148 3.60 17.40 1.67
CA LEU A 148 2.15 17.64 1.70
C LEU A 148 1.63 17.68 3.14
N ALA A 149 2.05 16.74 3.99
CA ALA A 149 1.69 16.70 5.40
C ALA A 149 2.14 17.98 6.13
N SER A 150 3.37 18.43 5.90
CA SER A 150 3.91 19.64 6.54
C SER A 150 3.25 20.94 6.07
N ARG A 151 2.86 21.06 4.79
CA ARG A 151 2.29 22.30 4.24
C ARG A 151 0.77 22.41 4.39
N LEU A 152 0.06 21.33 4.14
CA LEU A 152 -1.41 21.34 4.12
C LEU A 152 -1.99 20.85 5.44
N GLY A 153 -1.22 20.10 6.23
CA GLY A 153 -1.70 19.38 7.41
C GLY A 153 -2.32 18.04 7.02
N GLY A 154 -2.15 17.05 7.89
CA GLY A 154 -2.63 15.67 7.74
C GLY A 154 -2.06 14.79 8.84
#